data_AF-A0A7S1ZJF1-F1
#
_entry.id   AF-A0A7S1ZJF1-F1
#
_cell.length_a   1.000
_cell.length_b   1.000
_cell.length_c   1.000
_cell.angle_alpha   90.00
_cell.angle_beta   90.00
_cell.angle_gamma   90.00
#
_symmetry.space_group_name_H-M   'P 1'
#
loop_
_entity.id
_entity.type
_entity.pdbx_description
1 polymer ?
#
loop_
_entity_poly.entity_id
_entity_poly.type
_entity_poly.pdbx_seq_one_letter_code
_entity_poly.pdbx_strand_id
1 'polypeptide(L)'
;IVSTGILLRLGKPARSQFGHHQLGHIQYACCTMSDESSGKEVAGGKHVVPEGVAVEELDGGKKKLSEECPEDLLSLLEKKGAKDIYDKLVEEIVKEGNTRSMFGQWNNKEFESIIDFFREDFADKGIKVALCSRSAKSLRWLEFIDYEALPDYIPMYDVANRSGQVINTVYHRLKFPNGVAVEELKSWGGKKKLKEKIPIYVEKMLTKKGLMEEYDALVDACIEQGVGKRFKSWNLEKLKIVVGAHRPIFEDKGVALFLSQKEEWVSHGQHGGHMEHFRWIEFVDRELQPDYYPQRDATTRTDNCIIS
;
A
#
# COMPACT_ATOMS: atom_id res chain seq x y z
N ILE A 1 -24.32 57.21 64.90
CA ILE A 1 -22.94 57.30 65.40
C ILE A 1 -22.27 55.94 65.16
N VAL A 2 -21.32 55.91 64.20
CA VAL A 2 -20.17 54.98 63.98
C VAL A 2 -20.48 53.46 63.99
N SER A 3 -20.50 52.77 62.83
CA SER A 3 -19.37 52.06 62.16
C SER A 3 -18.73 51.00 63.07
N THR A 4 -18.45 49.74 62.73
CA THR A 4 -17.94 49.09 61.51
C THR A 4 -17.89 47.57 61.80
N GLY A 5 -17.84 46.69 60.79
CA GLY A 5 -17.12 45.40 60.95
C GLY A 5 -17.76 44.15 60.34
N ILE A 6 -17.34 43.83 59.11
CA ILE A 6 -17.56 42.58 58.37
C ILE A 6 -16.59 41.49 58.85
N LEU A 7 -17.02 40.23 59.00
CA LEU A 7 -16.28 39.03 58.54
C LEU A 7 -17.14 37.75 58.71
N LEU A 8 -17.66 37.19 57.61
CA LEU A 8 -18.22 35.84 57.58
C LEU A 8 -17.24 34.92 56.83
N ARG A 9 -16.58 34.03 57.58
CA ARG A 9 -15.80 32.90 57.05
C ARG A 9 -16.75 31.77 56.70
N LEU A 10 -16.90 31.49 55.41
CA LEU A 10 -17.56 30.27 54.95
C LEU A 10 -16.56 29.12 54.93
N GLY A 11 -16.93 28.02 55.60
CA GLY A 11 -16.20 26.78 55.68
C GLY A 11 -16.20 26.01 54.36
N LYS A 12 -15.11 25.27 54.15
CA LYS A 12 -14.84 24.40 53.00
C LYS A 12 -15.87 23.28 52.88
N PRO A 13 -16.35 22.92 51.67
CA PRO A 13 -16.89 21.60 51.42
C PRO A 13 -15.80 20.61 50.98
N ALA A 14 -16.18 19.35 51.10
CA ALA A 14 -15.34 18.17 51.24
C ALA A 14 -14.54 17.76 49.99
N ARG A 15 -13.42 17.07 50.27
CA ARG A 15 -12.61 16.29 49.34
C ARG A 15 -13.47 15.24 48.63
N SER A 16 -13.63 15.34 47.31
CA SER A 16 -14.00 14.18 46.50
C SER A 16 -12.75 13.34 46.24
N GLN A 17 -12.92 12.03 46.39
CA GLN A 17 -11.89 11.04 46.14
C GLN A 17 -11.63 10.99 44.63
N PHE A 18 -10.43 11.36 44.21
CA PHE A 18 -9.94 11.05 42.87
C PHE A 18 -9.68 9.55 42.82
N GLY A 19 -10.59 8.82 42.18
CA GLY A 19 -10.35 7.45 41.76
C GLY A 19 -9.21 7.44 40.76
N HIS A 20 -8.16 6.67 41.07
CA HIS A 20 -7.17 6.25 40.11
C HIS A 20 -7.87 5.50 38.98
N HIS A 21 -8.06 6.13 37.83
CA HIS A 21 -8.27 5.40 36.59
C HIS A 21 -6.97 4.67 36.28
N GLN A 22 -6.99 3.36 36.54
CA GLN A 22 -6.06 2.42 35.95
C GLN A 22 -6.12 2.64 34.44
N LEU A 23 -5.01 3.12 33.88
CA LEU A 23 -4.74 3.02 32.46
C LEU A 23 -4.69 1.53 32.16
N GLY A 24 -5.82 1.00 31.65
CA GLY A 24 -5.88 -0.36 31.15
C GLY A 24 -4.76 -0.53 30.14
N HIS A 25 -3.89 -1.49 30.41
CA HIS A 25 -2.99 -2.03 29.40
C HIS A 25 -3.87 -2.53 28.25
N ILE A 26 -4.03 -1.72 27.21
CA ILE A 26 -4.48 -2.19 25.92
C ILE A 26 -3.34 -3.09 25.45
N GLN A 27 -3.45 -4.39 25.75
CA GLN A 27 -2.74 -5.41 25.00
C GLN A 27 -3.21 -5.21 23.56
N TYR A 28 -2.38 -4.55 22.76
CA TYR A 28 -2.43 -4.69 21.33
C TYR A 28 -2.34 -6.19 21.10
N ALA A 29 -3.46 -6.81 20.71
CA ALA A 29 -3.40 -8.01 19.92
C ALA A 29 -2.67 -7.59 18.65
N CYS A 30 -1.34 -7.64 18.73
CA CYS A 30 -0.51 -7.78 17.56
C CYS A 30 -1.12 -8.99 16.87
N CYS A 31 -1.79 -8.78 15.74
CA CYS A 31 -1.94 -9.84 14.77
C CYS A 31 -0.51 -10.28 14.50
N THR A 32 -0.06 -11.27 15.27
CA THR A 32 1.10 -12.07 14.98
C THR A 32 0.86 -12.48 13.55
N MET A 33 1.70 -11.94 12.66
CA MET A 33 1.72 -12.33 11.27
C MET A 33 1.62 -13.84 11.26
N SER A 34 0.47 -14.34 10.81
CA SER A 34 0.31 -15.75 10.50
C SER A 34 1.47 -16.08 9.59
N ASP A 35 2.31 -16.99 10.09
CA ASP A 35 3.30 -17.86 9.44
C ASP A 35 3.92 -17.37 8.14
N GLU A 36 5.26 -17.47 8.09
CA GLU A 36 6.08 -17.55 6.88
C GLU A 36 5.25 -18.03 5.68
N SER A 37 4.70 -17.09 4.90
CA SER A 37 3.83 -17.45 3.79
C SER A 37 4.70 -18.16 2.77
N SER A 38 4.44 -19.45 2.55
CA SER A 38 5.04 -20.24 1.48
C SER A 38 4.73 -19.55 0.15
N GLY A 39 5.70 -18.82 -0.37
CA GLY A 39 5.52 -18.00 -1.56
C GLY A 39 6.81 -17.93 -2.37
N LYS A 40 6.66 -17.60 -3.65
CA LYS A 40 7.79 -17.51 -4.58
C LYS A 40 8.27 -16.07 -4.66
N GLU A 41 9.56 -15.85 -4.40
CA GLU A 41 10.21 -14.56 -4.61
C GLU A 41 10.29 -14.21 -6.11
N VAL A 42 9.96 -12.97 -6.44
CA VAL A 42 9.93 -12.38 -7.78
C VAL A 42 10.45 -10.94 -7.76
N ALA A 43 10.64 -10.36 -8.95
CA ALA A 43 11.15 -9.01 -9.14
C ALA A 43 12.53 -8.81 -8.49
N GLY A 44 13.38 -9.83 -8.63
CA GLY A 44 14.71 -9.89 -8.02
C GLY A 44 14.68 -9.92 -6.48
N GLY A 45 13.83 -10.78 -5.91
CA GLY A 45 13.72 -10.96 -4.45
C GLY A 45 13.10 -9.77 -3.72
N LYS A 46 12.26 -9.00 -4.41
CA LYS A 46 11.65 -7.79 -3.82
C LYS A 46 10.20 -7.98 -3.49
N HIS A 47 9.53 -8.93 -4.12
CA HIS A 47 8.13 -9.27 -3.94
C HIS A 47 8.00 -10.79 -3.85
N VAL A 48 7.03 -11.28 -3.09
CA VAL A 48 6.67 -12.68 -3.01
C VAL A 48 5.23 -12.79 -3.46
N VAL A 49 4.97 -13.79 -4.30
CA VAL A 49 3.61 -14.18 -4.68
C VAL A 49 3.20 -15.40 -3.86
N PRO A 50 1.92 -15.52 -3.48
CA PRO A 50 1.46 -16.67 -2.70
C PRO A 50 1.48 -17.95 -3.53
N GLU A 51 1.48 -19.10 -2.84
CA GLU A 51 1.23 -20.40 -3.46
C GLU A 51 -0.09 -20.38 -4.25
N GLY A 52 -0.09 -20.97 -5.45
CA GLY A 52 -1.20 -20.87 -6.41
C GLY A 52 -1.00 -19.80 -7.50
N VAL A 53 0.06 -19.02 -7.41
CA VAL A 53 0.51 -18.09 -8.47
C VAL A 53 1.81 -18.59 -9.10
N ALA A 54 1.77 -18.86 -10.40
CA ALA A 54 2.97 -19.12 -11.18
C ALA A 54 3.44 -17.84 -11.89
N VAL A 55 4.75 -17.66 -12.03
CA VAL A 55 5.33 -16.38 -12.50
C VAL A 55 6.33 -16.56 -13.63
N GLU A 56 6.18 -15.71 -14.65
CA GLU A 56 7.14 -15.50 -15.75
C GLU A 56 7.81 -14.12 -15.61
N GLU A 57 9.09 -14.09 -15.24
CA GLU A 57 9.85 -12.84 -15.12
C GLU A 57 10.38 -12.37 -16.48
N LEU A 58 10.09 -11.11 -16.83
CA LEU A 58 10.40 -10.56 -18.15
C LEU A 58 11.79 -9.90 -18.22
N ASP A 59 12.78 -10.47 -17.54
CA ASP A 59 14.13 -9.92 -17.34
C ASP A 59 15.14 -10.28 -18.45
N GLY A 60 14.94 -11.41 -19.14
CA GLY A 60 15.79 -11.88 -20.25
C GLY A 60 15.33 -11.45 -21.65
N GLY A 61 14.25 -10.67 -21.75
CA GLY A 61 13.68 -10.23 -23.02
C GLY A 61 13.02 -11.37 -23.83
N LYS A 62 12.75 -11.10 -25.12
CA LYS A 62 12.03 -12.02 -26.02
C LYS A 62 12.67 -13.40 -26.16
N LYS A 63 14.01 -13.47 -26.19
CA LYS A 63 14.73 -14.73 -26.36
C LYS A 63 14.48 -15.68 -25.20
N LYS A 64 14.69 -15.21 -23.96
CA LYS A 64 14.43 -16.00 -22.76
C LYS A 64 12.97 -16.45 -22.72
N LEU A 65 12.03 -15.51 -22.95
CA LEU A 65 10.60 -15.80 -22.99
C LEU A 65 10.22 -16.88 -24.03
N SER A 66 10.91 -16.93 -25.18
CA SER A 66 10.62 -17.94 -26.21
C SER A 66 11.27 -19.31 -25.98
N GLU A 67 12.37 -19.35 -25.23
CA GLU A 67 13.19 -20.56 -25.05
C GLU A 67 12.93 -21.25 -23.69
N GLU A 68 12.48 -20.48 -22.70
CA GLU A 68 12.31 -20.94 -21.33
C GLU A 68 10.85 -20.79 -20.88
N CYS A 69 10.39 -21.76 -20.09
CA CYS A 69 9.12 -21.69 -19.36
C CYS A 69 9.43 -22.17 -17.93
N PRO A 70 9.24 -21.32 -16.89
CA PRO A 70 9.48 -21.69 -15.50
C PRO A 70 8.72 -22.96 -15.11
N GLU A 71 9.34 -23.85 -14.34
CA GLU A 71 8.80 -25.17 -14.02
C GLU A 71 7.43 -25.11 -13.33
N ASP A 72 7.24 -24.14 -12.43
CA ASP A 72 5.98 -23.88 -11.74
C ASP A 72 4.88 -23.37 -12.68
N LEU A 73 5.25 -22.56 -13.68
CA LEU A 73 4.33 -22.13 -14.73
C LEU A 73 3.98 -23.29 -15.67
N LEU A 74 4.96 -24.07 -16.12
CA LEU A 74 4.72 -25.24 -16.95
C LEU A 74 3.78 -26.23 -16.26
N SER A 75 4.03 -26.51 -14.98
CA SER A 75 3.19 -27.40 -14.16
C SER A 75 1.75 -26.90 -14.08
N LEU A 76 1.52 -25.60 -13.85
CA LEU A 76 0.19 -25.01 -13.84
C LEU A 76 -0.50 -25.12 -15.21
N LEU A 77 0.22 -24.76 -16.28
CA LEU A 77 -0.29 -24.80 -17.65
C LEU A 77 -0.66 -26.21 -18.10
N GLU A 78 0.13 -27.22 -17.76
CA GLU A 78 -0.16 -28.63 -18.03
C GLU A 78 -1.37 -29.12 -17.23
N LYS A 79 -1.40 -28.83 -15.92
CA LYS A 79 -2.53 -29.16 -15.03
C LYS A 79 -3.86 -28.61 -15.55
N LYS A 80 -3.85 -27.38 -16.09
CA LYS A 80 -5.05 -26.68 -16.56
C LYS A 80 -5.28 -26.83 -18.07
N GLY A 81 -4.41 -27.53 -18.79
CA GLY A 81 -4.53 -27.72 -20.24
C GLY A 81 -4.51 -26.40 -21.02
N ALA A 82 -3.59 -25.50 -20.66
CA ALA A 82 -3.44 -24.13 -21.19
C ALA A 82 -2.07 -23.88 -21.85
N LYS A 83 -1.23 -24.91 -21.99
CA LYS A 83 0.13 -24.77 -22.54
C LYS A 83 0.13 -24.27 -23.99
N ASP A 84 -0.83 -24.68 -24.80
CA ASP A 84 -0.96 -24.21 -26.19
C ASP A 84 -1.38 -22.74 -26.28
N ILE A 85 -2.20 -22.26 -25.33
CA ILE A 85 -2.58 -20.85 -25.21
C ILE A 85 -1.36 -20.02 -24.83
N TYR A 86 -0.56 -20.50 -23.87
CA TYR A 86 0.70 -19.87 -23.48
C TYR A 86 1.69 -19.78 -24.65
N ASP A 87 1.86 -20.85 -25.42
CA ASP A 87 2.78 -20.85 -26.56
C ASP A 87 2.38 -19.82 -27.62
N LYS A 88 1.07 -19.67 -27.89
CA LYS A 88 0.54 -18.63 -28.77
C LYS A 88 0.75 -17.22 -28.20
N LEU A 89 0.52 -17.03 -26.90
CA LEU A 89 0.78 -15.76 -26.22
C LEU A 89 2.25 -15.34 -26.39
N VAL A 90 3.19 -16.26 -26.11
CA VAL A 90 4.62 -16.03 -26.26
C VAL A 90 4.98 -15.73 -27.71
N GLU A 91 4.45 -16.52 -28.65
CA GLU A 91 4.67 -16.32 -30.08
C GLU A 91 4.24 -14.92 -30.54
N GLU A 92 3.05 -14.45 -30.13
CA GLU A 92 2.56 -13.11 -30.46
C GLU A 92 3.40 -12.01 -29.81
N ILE A 93 3.79 -12.15 -28.54
CA ILE A 93 4.70 -11.21 -27.86
C ILE A 93 6.03 -11.09 -28.61
N VAL A 94 6.58 -12.22 -29.06
CA VAL A 94 7.89 -12.30 -29.72
C VAL A 94 7.80 -11.73 -31.14
N LYS A 95 6.75 -12.07 -31.90
CA LYS A 95 6.50 -11.56 -33.25
C LYS A 95 6.26 -10.06 -33.27
N GLU A 96 5.51 -9.52 -32.31
CA GLU A 96 5.14 -8.12 -32.31
C GLU A 96 6.36 -7.22 -32.09
N GLY A 97 6.79 -6.52 -33.14
CA GLY A 97 8.01 -5.72 -33.14
C GLY A 97 8.01 -4.59 -32.11
N ASN A 98 6.82 -4.11 -31.73
CA ASN A 98 6.65 -2.94 -30.87
C ASN A 98 6.50 -3.25 -29.38
N THR A 99 6.54 -4.53 -28.97
CA THR A 99 6.53 -4.91 -27.56
C THR A 99 7.81 -4.48 -26.84
N ARG A 100 8.89 -4.12 -27.55
CA ARG A 100 10.10 -3.50 -26.98
C ARG A 100 10.48 -2.22 -27.71
N SER A 101 10.95 -1.22 -26.97
CA SER A 101 11.54 0.00 -27.52
C SER A 101 12.92 -0.25 -28.12
N MET A 102 13.46 0.71 -28.88
CA MET A 102 14.82 0.64 -29.43
C MET A 102 15.90 0.41 -28.37
N PHE A 103 15.64 0.77 -27.10
CA PHE A 103 16.55 0.53 -25.98
C PHE A 103 16.23 -0.77 -25.19
N GLY A 104 15.44 -1.67 -25.78
CA GLY A 104 15.11 -2.97 -25.21
C GLY A 104 14.11 -2.92 -24.05
N GLN A 105 13.44 -1.80 -23.81
CA GLN A 105 12.45 -1.72 -22.72
C GLN A 105 11.09 -2.19 -23.20
N TRP A 106 10.38 -2.99 -22.41
CA TRP A 106 9.03 -3.43 -22.75
C TRP A 106 8.06 -2.23 -22.89
N ASN A 107 7.23 -2.23 -23.93
CA ASN A 107 6.16 -1.26 -24.13
C ASN A 107 4.90 -1.75 -23.43
N ASN A 108 4.46 -1.05 -22.36
CA ASN A 108 3.29 -1.48 -21.58
C ASN A 108 2.04 -1.62 -22.43
N LYS A 109 1.76 -0.65 -23.31
CA LYS A 109 0.47 -0.58 -24.00
C LYS A 109 0.30 -1.77 -24.95
N GLU A 110 1.33 -2.05 -25.74
CA GLU A 110 1.32 -3.16 -26.70
C GLU A 110 1.32 -4.52 -26.00
N PHE A 111 2.12 -4.63 -24.93
CA PHE A 111 2.21 -5.88 -24.18
C PHE A 111 0.89 -6.18 -23.44
N GLU A 112 0.27 -5.16 -22.85
CA GLU A 112 -1.04 -5.25 -22.21
C GLU A 112 -2.13 -5.61 -23.22
N SER A 113 -2.14 -5.03 -24.42
CA SER A 113 -3.14 -5.39 -25.45
C SER A 113 -3.02 -6.84 -25.92
N ILE A 114 -1.80 -7.38 -26.02
CA ILE A 114 -1.62 -8.79 -26.37
C ILE A 114 -2.15 -9.67 -25.23
N ILE A 115 -1.81 -9.38 -23.97
CA ILE A 115 -2.32 -10.15 -22.84
C ILE A 115 -3.84 -10.10 -22.78
N ASP A 116 -4.42 -8.92 -22.92
CA ASP A 116 -5.87 -8.72 -22.89
C ASP A 116 -6.58 -9.57 -23.95
N PHE A 117 -5.97 -9.77 -25.12
CA PHE A 117 -6.50 -10.67 -26.16
C PHE A 117 -6.55 -12.15 -25.70
N PHE A 118 -5.60 -12.61 -24.90
CA PHE A 118 -5.55 -14.00 -24.41
C PHE A 118 -6.23 -14.21 -23.05
N ARG A 119 -6.69 -13.15 -22.36
CA ARG A 119 -7.25 -13.28 -21.00
C ARG A 119 -8.48 -14.20 -20.96
N GLU A 120 -9.35 -14.11 -21.96
CA GLU A 120 -10.56 -14.95 -22.02
C GLU A 120 -10.20 -16.43 -22.20
N ASP A 121 -9.25 -16.74 -23.10
CA ASP A 121 -8.77 -18.12 -23.32
C ASP A 121 -8.16 -18.73 -22.05
N PHE A 122 -7.38 -17.95 -21.28
CA PHE A 122 -6.86 -18.40 -19.99
C PHE A 122 -7.96 -18.53 -18.93
N ALA A 123 -8.92 -17.61 -18.91
CA ALA A 123 -10.03 -17.66 -17.97
C ALA A 123 -10.90 -18.91 -18.15
N ASP A 124 -11.11 -19.35 -19.40
CA ASP A 124 -11.78 -20.62 -19.74
C ASP A 124 -11.06 -21.85 -19.19
N LYS A 125 -9.76 -21.72 -18.88
CA LYS A 125 -8.94 -22.73 -18.21
C LYS A 125 -8.83 -22.52 -16.70
N GLY A 126 -9.55 -21.57 -16.13
CA GLY A 126 -9.48 -21.23 -14.71
C GLY A 126 -8.19 -20.51 -14.30
N ILE A 127 -7.50 -19.86 -15.25
CA ILE A 127 -6.29 -19.09 -15.02
C ILE A 127 -6.58 -17.60 -15.24
N LYS A 128 -6.28 -16.76 -14.26
CA LYS A 128 -6.23 -15.30 -14.44
C LYS A 128 -4.80 -14.89 -14.76
N VAL A 129 -4.63 -14.06 -15.79
CA VAL A 129 -3.32 -13.51 -16.17
C VAL A 129 -3.28 -12.02 -15.85
N ALA A 130 -2.20 -11.58 -15.19
CA ALA A 130 -1.95 -10.17 -14.88
C ALA A 130 -0.55 -9.75 -15.32
N LEU A 131 -0.44 -8.59 -15.96
CA LEU A 131 0.84 -7.94 -16.22
C LEU A 131 1.23 -7.11 -15.01
N CYS A 132 2.29 -7.52 -14.34
CA CYS A 132 2.74 -6.85 -13.12
C CYS A 132 4.00 -6.02 -13.38
N SER A 133 4.10 -4.87 -12.72
CA SER A 133 5.28 -4.01 -12.85
C SER A 133 5.58 -3.18 -11.61
N ARG A 134 6.86 -3.21 -11.21
CA ARG A 134 7.39 -2.46 -10.07
C ARG A 134 8.50 -1.49 -10.51
N SER A 135 8.31 -0.21 -10.21
CA SER A 135 9.19 0.92 -10.56
C SER A 135 9.25 1.29 -12.05
N ALA A 136 9.85 2.44 -12.36
CA ALA A 136 10.15 2.86 -13.73
C ALA A 136 11.31 2.08 -14.36
N LYS A 137 12.15 1.41 -13.55
CA LYS A 137 13.36 0.68 -13.99
C LYS A 137 13.08 -0.81 -14.28
N SER A 138 12.09 -1.09 -15.13
CA SER A 138 11.99 -2.34 -15.91
C SER A 138 11.75 -3.69 -15.20
N LEU A 139 11.45 -3.77 -13.90
CA LEU A 139 10.98 -5.03 -13.30
C LEU A 139 9.53 -5.30 -13.71
N ARG A 140 9.34 -6.38 -14.48
CA ARG A 140 8.05 -6.81 -15.00
C ARG A 140 7.96 -8.32 -14.97
N TRP A 141 6.77 -8.81 -14.74
CA TRP A 141 6.47 -10.22 -14.72
C TRP A 141 5.01 -10.44 -15.09
N LEU A 142 4.69 -11.65 -15.52
CA LEU A 142 3.31 -12.13 -15.62
C LEU A 142 2.99 -12.96 -14.40
N GLU A 143 1.83 -12.73 -13.79
CA GLU A 143 1.26 -13.62 -12.79
C GLU A 143 0.16 -14.45 -13.45
N PHE A 144 0.30 -15.78 -13.38
CA PHE A 144 -0.69 -16.76 -13.79
C PHE A 144 -1.30 -17.36 -12.52
N ILE A 145 -2.54 -16.97 -12.24
CA ILE A 145 -3.22 -17.22 -10.97
C ILE A 145 -4.24 -18.33 -11.17
N ASP A 146 -4.11 -19.44 -10.43
CA ASP A 146 -5.13 -20.49 -10.39
C ASP A 146 -6.34 -19.98 -9.58
N TYR A 147 -7.42 -19.59 -10.29
CA TYR A 147 -8.59 -18.97 -9.65
C TYR A 147 -9.31 -19.91 -8.67
N GLU A 148 -9.19 -21.23 -8.86
CA GLU A 148 -9.77 -22.21 -7.94
C GLU A 148 -9.01 -22.27 -6.62
N ALA A 149 -7.68 -22.07 -6.67
CA ALA A 149 -6.84 -22.04 -5.48
C ALA A 149 -6.91 -20.68 -4.76
N LEU A 150 -7.05 -19.60 -5.53
CA LEU A 150 -6.98 -18.22 -5.05
C LEU A 150 -8.10 -17.33 -5.64
N PRO A 151 -9.38 -17.56 -5.29
CA PRO A 151 -10.51 -16.87 -5.91
C PRO A 151 -10.53 -15.35 -5.64
N ASP A 152 -9.97 -14.94 -4.50
CA ASP A 152 -10.00 -13.55 -4.03
C ASP A 152 -8.64 -12.83 -4.17
N TYR A 153 -7.62 -13.49 -4.72
CA TYR A 153 -6.27 -12.91 -4.84
C TYR A 153 -6.25 -11.80 -5.91
N ILE A 154 -5.68 -10.65 -5.53
CA ILE A 154 -5.56 -9.50 -6.42
C ILE A 154 -4.09 -9.08 -6.53
N PRO A 155 -3.45 -9.30 -7.70
CA PRO A 155 -2.06 -8.91 -7.88
C PRO A 155 -1.84 -7.41 -7.62
N MET A 156 -1.03 -7.13 -6.59
CA MET A 156 -0.75 -5.78 -6.10
C MET A 156 -0.13 -4.87 -7.18
N TYR A 157 0.62 -5.47 -8.09
CA TYR A 157 1.39 -4.76 -9.11
C TYR A 157 0.77 -4.81 -10.50
N ASP A 158 -0.44 -5.35 -10.63
CA ASP A 158 -1.18 -5.40 -11.89
C ASP A 158 -1.32 -4.00 -12.49
N VAL A 159 -0.85 -3.83 -13.72
CA VAL A 159 -0.89 -2.56 -14.43
C VAL A 159 -2.32 -2.14 -14.76
N ALA A 160 -3.23 -3.10 -14.96
CA ALA A 160 -4.63 -2.86 -15.28
C ALA A 160 -5.44 -2.45 -14.05
N ASN A 161 -5.01 -2.86 -12.85
CA ASN A 161 -5.69 -2.55 -11.60
C ASN A 161 -5.21 -1.25 -10.91
N ARG A 162 -4.81 -0.22 -11.67
CA ARG A 162 -4.27 1.03 -11.08
C ARG A 162 -5.37 2.09 -10.89
N SER A 163 -5.43 2.71 -9.70
CA SER A 163 -6.37 3.81 -9.43
C SER A 163 -6.03 5.12 -10.13
N GLY A 164 -4.80 5.25 -10.64
CA GLY A 164 -4.25 6.49 -11.16
C GLY A 164 -3.73 7.44 -10.08
N GLN A 165 -3.96 7.13 -8.78
CA GLN A 165 -3.36 7.89 -7.68
C GLN A 165 -1.85 7.62 -7.60
N VAL A 166 -1.08 8.67 -7.34
CA VAL A 166 0.37 8.64 -7.33
C VAL A 166 0.94 9.49 -6.20
N ILE A 167 1.96 8.98 -5.51
CA ILE A 167 2.87 9.76 -4.67
C ILE A 167 4.23 9.86 -5.37
N ASN A 168 4.74 11.07 -5.52
CA ASN A 168 6.09 11.31 -6.03
C ASN A 168 7.04 11.53 -4.86
N THR A 169 8.06 10.69 -4.75
CA THR A 169 9.23 10.92 -3.90
C THR A 169 10.35 11.52 -4.74
N VAL A 170 11.55 11.72 -4.18
CA VAL A 170 12.70 12.26 -4.93
C VAL A 170 13.07 11.33 -6.09
N TYR A 171 13.11 10.02 -5.83
CA TYR A 171 13.61 9.05 -6.79
C TYR A 171 12.54 8.12 -7.37
N HIS A 172 11.31 8.16 -6.83
CA HIS A 172 10.30 7.17 -7.17
C HIS A 172 8.91 7.78 -7.38
N ARG A 173 8.14 7.07 -8.20
CA ARG A 173 6.72 7.32 -8.45
C ARG A 173 5.93 6.13 -7.94
N LEU A 174 5.38 6.25 -6.73
CA LEU A 174 4.56 5.21 -6.11
C LEU A 174 3.18 5.23 -6.76
N LYS A 175 2.69 4.08 -7.18
CA LYS A 175 1.38 3.90 -7.80
C LYS A 175 0.58 2.93 -6.93
N PHE A 176 -0.71 3.19 -6.79
CA PHE A 176 -1.60 2.43 -5.93
C PHE A 176 -2.67 1.71 -6.76
N PRO A 177 -3.09 0.50 -6.35
CA PRO A 177 -4.15 -0.20 -7.04
C PRO A 177 -5.52 0.43 -6.78
N ASN A 178 -6.55 0.03 -7.54
CA ASN A 178 -7.93 0.34 -7.17
C ASN A 178 -8.25 -0.24 -5.79
N GLY A 179 -9.11 0.44 -5.03
CA GLY A 179 -9.38 0.06 -3.64
C GLY A 179 -8.33 0.55 -2.63
N VAL A 180 -7.24 1.19 -3.07
CA VAL A 180 -6.30 1.88 -2.18
C VAL A 180 -6.30 3.37 -2.45
N ALA A 181 -6.69 4.15 -1.45
CA ALA A 181 -6.64 5.60 -1.46
C ALA A 181 -5.55 6.09 -0.49
N VAL A 182 -4.83 7.15 -0.84
CA VAL A 182 -3.72 7.66 -0.02
C VAL A 182 -3.84 9.14 0.33
N GLU A 183 -3.41 9.47 1.54
CA GLU A 183 -3.29 10.84 2.07
C GLU A 183 -1.84 11.17 2.40
N GLU A 184 -1.27 12.21 1.77
CA GLU A 184 0.14 12.57 1.94
C GLU A 184 0.35 13.48 3.16
N LEU A 185 1.15 13.04 4.12
CA LEU A 185 1.54 13.84 5.29
C LEU A 185 2.75 14.74 4.95
N LYS A 186 2.52 15.77 4.13
CA LYS A 186 3.58 16.68 3.66
C LYS A 186 4.23 17.46 4.81
N SER A 187 5.55 17.61 4.78
CA SER A 187 6.28 18.36 5.81
C SER A 187 5.95 19.85 5.78
N TRP A 188 6.27 20.54 4.68
CA TRP A 188 6.08 21.99 4.59
C TRP A 188 4.63 22.36 4.25
N GLY A 189 3.98 23.11 5.15
CA GLY A 189 2.58 23.52 5.01
C GLY A 189 1.56 22.38 5.00
N GLY A 190 1.98 21.12 5.16
CA GLY A 190 1.11 19.96 4.95
C GLY A 190 -0.02 19.87 5.96
N LYS A 191 0.19 20.28 7.22
CA LYS A 191 -0.89 20.32 8.23
C LYS A 191 -2.07 21.21 7.82
N LYS A 192 -1.76 22.39 7.26
CA LYS A 192 -2.79 23.31 6.77
C LYS A 192 -3.51 22.68 5.56
N LYS A 193 -2.75 22.14 4.60
CA LYS A 193 -3.30 21.48 3.42
C LYS A 193 -4.16 20.25 3.75
N LEU A 194 -3.78 19.49 4.77
CA LEU A 194 -4.48 18.29 5.23
C LEU A 194 -5.91 18.62 5.70
N LYS A 195 -6.13 19.79 6.31
CA LYS A 195 -7.47 20.28 6.68
C LYS A 195 -8.22 20.92 5.52
N GLU A 196 -7.51 21.56 4.59
CA GLU A 196 -8.14 22.36 3.54
C GLU A 196 -8.56 21.55 2.32
N LYS A 197 -7.94 20.39 2.09
CA LYS A 197 -8.16 19.62 0.88
C LYS A 197 -7.99 18.13 1.10
N ILE A 198 -9.09 17.41 0.93
CA ILE A 198 -9.11 15.95 0.90
C ILE A 198 -8.75 15.47 -0.52
N PRO A 199 -7.84 14.50 -0.69
CA PRO A 199 -7.57 13.87 -1.96
C PRO A 199 -8.83 13.19 -2.52
N ILE A 200 -9.09 13.37 -3.81
CA ILE A 200 -10.33 12.91 -4.47
C ILE A 200 -10.60 11.41 -4.24
N TYR A 201 -9.56 10.57 -4.26
CA TYR A 201 -9.74 9.13 -4.04
C TYR A 201 -10.07 8.79 -2.58
N VAL A 202 -9.51 9.52 -1.62
CA VAL A 202 -9.82 9.40 -0.18
C VAL A 202 -11.26 9.85 0.05
N GLU A 203 -11.61 11.04 -0.43
CA GLU A 203 -12.97 11.59 -0.30
C GLU A 203 -14.02 10.64 -0.90
N LYS A 204 -13.79 10.14 -2.13
CA LYS A 204 -14.71 9.19 -2.78
C LYS A 204 -14.87 7.90 -1.99
N MET A 205 -13.77 7.29 -1.54
CA MET A 205 -13.80 6.04 -0.79
C MET A 205 -14.53 6.22 0.55
N LEU A 206 -14.13 7.23 1.32
CA LEU A 206 -14.64 7.43 2.67
C LEU A 206 -16.07 7.96 2.67
N THR A 207 -16.47 8.74 1.65
CA THR A 207 -17.89 9.07 1.43
C THR A 207 -18.72 7.81 1.16
N LYS A 208 -18.24 6.93 0.26
CA LYS A 208 -18.93 5.67 -0.06
C LYS A 208 -19.07 4.76 1.16
N LYS A 209 -18.06 4.73 2.04
CA LYS A 209 -18.03 3.90 3.25
C LYS A 209 -18.64 4.57 4.48
N GLY A 210 -19.07 5.83 4.39
CA GLY A 210 -19.64 6.59 5.50
C GLY A 210 -18.65 6.87 6.63
N LEU A 211 -17.41 7.24 6.27
CA LEU A 211 -16.26 7.41 7.18
C LEU A 211 -15.71 8.85 7.22
N MET A 212 -16.46 9.83 6.71
CA MET A 212 -15.95 11.22 6.58
C MET A 212 -15.77 11.90 7.95
N GLU A 213 -16.64 11.61 8.93
CA GLU A 213 -16.49 12.18 10.29
C GLU A 213 -15.27 11.57 11.00
N GLU A 214 -15.05 10.28 10.85
CA GLU A 214 -13.90 9.54 11.38
C GLU A 214 -12.58 9.98 10.74
N TYR A 215 -12.63 10.33 9.45
CA TYR A 215 -11.51 10.93 8.72
C TYR A 215 -11.14 12.28 9.30
N ASP A 216 -12.11 13.18 9.51
CA ASP A 216 -11.86 14.49 10.09
C ASP A 216 -11.24 14.36 11.50
N ALA A 217 -11.78 13.44 12.31
CA ALA A 217 -11.22 13.13 13.63
C ALA A 217 -9.78 12.59 13.57
N LEU A 218 -9.48 11.70 12.61
CA LEU A 218 -8.13 11.18 12.37
C LEU A 218 -7.16 12.31 11.97
N VAL A 219 -7.57 13.19 11.05
CA VAL A 219 -6.77 14.33 10.60
C VAL A 219 -6.44 15.27 11.75
N ASP A 220 -7.45 15.60 12.57
CA ASP A 220 -7.27 16.44 13.76
C ASP A 220 -6.29 15.80 14.75
N ALA A 221 -6.47 14.52 15.07
CA ALA A 221 -5.58 13.79 15.94
C ALA A 221 -4.14 13.72 15.38
N CYS A 222 -3.96 13.53 14.07
CA CYS A 222 -2.64 13.57 13.45
C CYS A 222 -1.97 14.94 13.64
N ILE A 223 -2.69 16.04 13.40
CA ILE A 223 -2.14 17.40 13.48
C ILE A 223 -1.78 17.78 14.92
N GLU A 224 -2.62 17.41 15.88
CA GLU A 224 -2.45 17.77 17.28
C GLU A 224 -1.44 16.87 18.01
N GLN A 225 -1.53 15.57 17.76
CA GLN A 225 -0.82 14.54 18.54
C GLN A 225 0.31 13.90 17.74
N GLY A 226 0.19 13.78 16.41
CA GLY A 226 1.17 13.16 15.52
C GLY A 226 2.44 13.97 15.23
N VAL A 227 2.68 15.08 15.95
CA VAL A 227 3.81 15.99 15.72
C VAL A 227 4.82 16.05 16.87
N GLY A 228 6.07 16.36 16.56
CA GLY A 228 7.15 16.57 17.53
C GLY A 228 6.97 17.86 18.34
N LYS A 229 7.42 17.88 19.60
CA LYS A 229 7.25 19.02 20.52
C LYS A 229 7.95 20.30 20.06
N ARG A 230 9.18 20.19 19.54
CA ARG A 230 10.07 21.34 19.29
C ARG A 230 9.84 22.00 17.94
N PHE A 231 9.70 21.21 16.88
CA PHE A 231 9.60 21.72 15.50
C PHE A 231 8.21 21.54 14.88
N LYS A 232 7.27 20.91 15.62
CA LYS A 232 5.93 20.54 15.13
C LYS A 232 5.95 19.85 13.76
N SER A 233 7.04 19.15 13.44
CA SER A 233 7.17 18.26 12.29
C SER A 233 6.49 16.94 12.60
N TRP A 234 6.07 16.21 11.57
CA TRP A 234 5.53 14.87 11.72
C TRP A 234 6.50 13.96 12.48
N ASN A 235 5.98 13.27 13.49
CA ASN A 235 6.75 12.32 14.30
C ASN A 235 6.17 10.93 14.08
N LEU A 236 6.99 10.01 13.55
CA LEU A 236 6.53 8.69 13.14
C LEU A 236 5.90 7.89 14.29
N GLU A 237 6.58 7.83 15.43
CA GLU A 237 6.10 7.03 16.57
C GLU A 237 4.77 7.56 17.13
N LYS A 238 4.59 8.88 17.14
CA LYS A 238 3.30 9.45 17.52
C LYS A 238 2.21 9.21 16.47
N LEU A 239 2.56 9.28 15.18
CA LEU A 239 1.61 8.96 14.11
C LEU A 239 1.17 7.50 14.18
N LYS A 240 2.07 6.56 14.50
CA LYS A 240 1.72 5.15 14.72
C LYS A 240 0.66 5.00 15.81
N ILE A 241 0.82 5.70 16.93
CA ILE A 241 -0.14 5.68 18.03
C ILE A 241 -1.50 6.24 17.57
N VAL A 242 -1.50 7.39 16.90
CA VAL A 242 -2.74 8.01 16.40
C VAL A 242 -3.45 7.11 15.40
N VAL A 243 -2.76 6.69 14.33
CA VAL A 243 -3.35 5.82 13.30
C VAL A 243 -3.81 4.50 13.91
N GLY A 244 -3.02 3.93 14.84
CA GLY A 244 -3.37 2.71 15.55
C GLY A 244 -4.65 2.82 16.39
N ALA A 245 -4.92 3.99 16.99
CA ALA A 245 -6.14 4.23 17.75
C ALA A 245 -7.39 4.34 16.86
N HIS A 246 -7.24 4.81 15.61
CA HIS A 246 -8.35 4.95 14.65
C HIS A 246 -8.60 3.68 13.81
N ARG A 247 -7.60 2.79 13.64
CA ARG A 247 -7.72 1.53 12.90
C ARG A 247 -9.04 0.76 13.11
N PRO A 248 -9.41 0.37 14.35
CA PRO A 248 -10.61 -0.44 14.57
C PRO A 248 -11.91 0.24 14.14
N ILE A 249 -11.96 1.58 14.13
CA ILE A 249 -13.14 2.34 13.70
C ILE A 249 -13.33 2.22 12.18
N PHE A 250 -12.23 2.34 11.43
CA PHE A 250 -12.26 2.20 9.98
C PHE A 250 -12.46 0.74 9.55
N GLU A 251 -11.86 -0.20 10.29
CA GLU A 251 -11.97 -1.64 10.02
C GLU A 251 -13.41 -2.15 10.18
N ASP A 252 -14.19 -1.60 11.12
CA ASP A 252 -15.64 -1.89 11.25
C ASP A 252 -16.43 -1.59 9.97
N LYS A 253 -15.95 -0.64 9.16
CA LYS A 253 -16.53 -0.26 7.87
C LYS A 253 -15.81 -0.90 6.67
N GLY A 254 -14.95 -1.89 6.91
CA GLY A 254 -14.22 -2.60 5.86
C GLY A 254 -13.09 -1.79 5.23
N VAL A 255 -12.59 -0.75 5.90
CA VAL A 255 -11.43 0.03 5.45
C VAL A 255 -10.27 -0.19 6.40
N ALA A 256 -9.18 -0.80 5.93
CA ALA A 256 -7.96 -0.91 6.73
C ALA A 256 -7.11 0.36 6.63
N LEU A 257 -6.48 0.74 7.74
CA LEU A 257 -5.59 1.90 7.83
C LEU A 257 -4.13 1.49 8.02
N PHE A 258 -3.27 1.99 7.14
CA PHE A 258 -1.83 1.83 7.25
C PHE A 258 -1.13 3.18 7.28
N LEU A 259 -0.16 3.33 8.20
CA LEU A 259 0.80 4.41 8.13
C LEU A 259 1.99 3.91 7.34
N SER A 260 2.35 4.61 6.26
CA SER A 260 3.47 4.26 5.42
C SER A 260 4.53 5.35 5.40
N GLN A 261 5.77 4.96 5.16
CA GLN A 261 6.90 5.88 5.16
C GLN A 261 7.99 5.52 4.14
N LYS A 262 8.81 6.50 3.80
CA LYS A 262 10.03 6.27 3.03
C LYS A 262 11.07 7.34 3.33
N GLU A 263 12.32 6.92 3.47
CA GLU A 263 13.45 7.82 3.61
C GLU A 263 14.32 7.79 2.34
N GLU A 264 14.71 8.96 1.83
CA GLU A 264 15.55 9.08 0.65
C GLU A 264 16.67 10.10 0.88
N TRP A 265 17.93 9.67 0.75
CA TRP A 265 19.08 10.56 0.85
C TRP A 265 19.25 11.38 -0.44
N VAL A 266 19.18 12.70 -0.33
CA VAL A 266 19.36 13.64 -1.44
C VAL A 266 20.74 14.27 -1.38
N SER A 267 21.56 13.99 -2.39
CA SER A 267 22.88 14.61 -2.54
C SER A 267 22.78 15.95 -3.29
N HIS A 268 23.41 16.99 -2.73
CA HIS A 268 23.64 18.29 -3.39
C HIS A 268 25.09 18.43 -3.88
N GLY A 269 25.74 17.29 -4.15
CA GLY A 269 27.13 17.23 -4.59
C GLY A 269 28.09 17.70 -3.49
N GLN A 270 28.89 18.73 -3.79
CA GLN A 270 29.92 19.25 -2.87
C GLN A 270 29.36 19.90 -1.60
N HIS A 271 28.07 20.24 -1.56
CA HIS A 271 27.43 20.90 -0.42
C HIS A 271 26.83 19.89 0.59
N GLY A 272 27.18 18.61 0.47
CA GLY A 272 26.64 17.54 1.29
C GLY A 272 25.29 17.05 0.79
N GLY A 273 24.48 16.53 1.70
CA GLY A 273 23.15 16.03 1.41
C GLY A 273 22.27 16.02 2.64
N HIS A 274 21.01 15.66 2.47
CA HIS A 274 20.07 15.51 3.58
C HIS A 274 19.12 14.34 3.33
N MET A 275 18.53 13.85 4.42
CA MET A 275 17.49 12.82 4.34
C MET A 275 16.13 13.50 4.12
N GLU A 276 15.44 13.14 3.04
CA GLU A 276 14.04 13.47 2.83
C GLU A 276 13.16 12.38 3.43
N HIS A 277 12.12 12.78 4.16
CA HIS A 277 11.19 11.87 4.82
C HIS A 277 9.80 12.02 4.20
N PHE A 278 9.31 10.96 3.57
CA PHE A 278 7.96 10.86 3.02
C PHE A 278 7.09 10.03 3.96
N ARG A 279 5.88 10.50 4.23
CA ARG A 279 4.90 9.81 5.08
C ARG A 279 3.52 9.95 4.47
N TRP A 280 2.71 8.91 4.54
CA TRP A 280 1.33 8.93 4.06
C TRP A 280 0.49 7.91 4.82
N ILE A 281 -0.82 8.10 4.78
CA ILE A 281 -1.80 7.13 5.29
C ILE A 281 -2.44 6.45 4.08
N GLU A 282 -2.50 5.12 4.11
CA GLU A 282 -3.21 4.31 3.11
C GLU A 282 -4.53 3.83 3.70
N PHE A 283 -5.61 4.11 2.98
CA PHE A 283 -6.98 3.65 3.23
C PHE A 283 -7.25 2.53 2.23
N VAL A 284 -7.51 1.32 2.72
CA VAL A 284 -7.61 0.10 1.89
C VAL A 284 -9.01 -0.47 2.03
N ASP A 285 -9.79 -0.40 0.96
CA ASP A 285 -11.11 -1.04 0.87
C ASP A 285 -10.94 -2.56 0.77
N ARG A 286 -11.23 -3.28 1.85
CA ARG A 286 -11.02 -4.73 1.94
C ARG A 286 -11.94 -5.54 1.04
N GLU A 287 -13.05 -4.96 0.55
CA GLU A 287 -13.89 -5.61 -0.47
C GLU A 287 -13.19 -5.65 -1.83
N LEU A 288 -12.36 -4.65 -2.12
CA LEU A 288 -11.66 -4.52 -3.40
C LEU A 288 -10.21 -5.00 -3.34
N GLN A 289 -9.63 -5.10 -2.15
CA GLN A 289 -8.23 -5.41 -1.89
C GLN A 289 -8.10 -6.22 -0.57
N PRO A 290 -8.65 -7.45 -0.54
CA PRO A 290 -8.74 -8.25 0.68
C PRO A 290 -7.37 -8.61 1.25
N ASP A 291 -6.40 -8.85 0.37
CA ASP A 291 -5.04 -9.33 0.61
C ASP A 291 -3.97 -8.23 0.51
N TYR A 292 -4.36 -6.97 0.31
CA TYR A 292 -3.38 -5.89 0.16
C TYR A 292 -2.62 -5.61 1.46
N TYR A 293 -1.31 -5.48 1.30
CA TYR A 293 -0.40 -4.96 2.32
C TYR A 293 0.39 -3.77 1.76
N PRO A 294 0.55 -2.69 2.54
CA PRO A 294 1.34 -1.54 2.13
C PRO A 294 2.78 -1.95 1.81
N GLN A 295 3.32 -1.37 0.75
CA GLN A 295 4.70 -1.61 0.31
C GLN A 295 5.72 -1.05 1.30
N ARG A 296 5.28 -0.18 2.22
CA ARG A 296 6.12 0.72 3.02
C ARG A 296 5.57 0.93 4.44
N ASP A 297 4.97 -0.12 5.01
CA ASP A 297 4.35 -0.08 6.33
C ASP A 297 5.31 0.42 7.41
N ALA A 298 5.02 1.55 8.03
CA ALA A 298 5.83 2.05 9.14
C ALA A 298 5.84 1.13 10.36
N THR A 299 4.82 0.27 10.52
CA THR A 299 4.65 -0.60 11.69
C THR A 299 5.36 -1.94 11.56
N THR A 300 5.36 -2.53 10.35
CA THR A 300 5.87 -3.88 10.13
C THR A 300 7.06 -3.94 9.15
N ARG A 301 7.30 -2.89 8.34
CA ARG A 301 8.24 -2.94 7.21
C ARG A 301 9.17 -1.71 7.18
N THR A 302 10.45 -1.89 7.55
CA THR A 302 11.48 -0.84 7.36
C THR A 302 11.99 -0.83 5.92
N ASP A 303 12.75 0.20 5.52
CA ASP A 303 13.16 0.46 4.12
C ASP A 303 13.88 -0.71 3.39
N ASN A 304 14.31 -1.75 4.12
CA ASN A 304 14.94 -2.96 3.60
C ASN A 304 13.99 -4.16 3.42
N CYS A 305 12.68 -4.00 3.63
CA CYS A 305 11.77 -5.13 3.65
C CYS A 305 11.51 -5.69 2.23
N ILE A 306 11.90 -6.95 2.03
CA ILE A 306 11.42 -7.81 0.94
C ILE A 306 9.92 -7.99 1.16
N ILE A 307 9.10 -7.67 0.16
CA ILE A 307 7.64 -7.76 0.28
C ILE A 307 7.28 -9.23 0.21
N SER A 308 7.03 -9.87 1.35
CA SER A 308 6.30 -11.13 1.40
C SER A 308 4.83 -10.94 1.03
#